data_AF-A0A3C0HSX6-F1
#
_entry.id   AF-A0A3C0HSX6-F1
#
_cell.length_a   1.000
_cell.length_b   1.000
_cell.length_c   1.000
_cell.angle_alpha   90.00
_cell.angle_beta   90.00
_cell.angle_gamma   90.00
#
_symmetry.space_group_name_H-M   'P 1'
#
loop_
_entity.id
_entity.type
_entity.pdbx_description
1 polymer ?
#
loop_
_entity_poly.entity_id
_entity_poly.type
_entity_poly.pdbx_seq_one_letter_code
_entity_poly.pdbx_strand_id
1 'polypeptide(L)'
;TTAKEVASIDHVSNGRFLFGVGGGWNAEEMENHGTAFDTRWKLMRERIEAMKTIWADDPAEYHGEFVDFDPIFSKPKPVQAPHPPIHVGGASPWGPRRAARYGDGWMPINGRGGTIMDDLPVLAEECEKNGRDIAEIELSLYMAPVNADVAKEHEEGGVSRFIFGLPPADAEALLPMLDKQAEVIAAVNG
;
A
#
# COMPACT_ATOMS: atom_id res chain seq x y z
N THR A 1 -0.79 4.22 19.54
CA THR A 1 -1.44 4.80 18.33
C THR A 1 -0.72 4.30 17.10
N THR A 2 -1.42 4.15 15.96
CA THR A 2 -1.07 3.51 14.68
C THR A 2 0.04 2.45 14.68
N ALA A 3 1.31 2.80 14.93
CA ALA A 3 2.41 1.83 15.09
C ALA A 3 2.03 0.64 15.99
N LYS A 4 1.41 0.94 17.14
CA LYS A 4 0.95 -0.07 18.10
C LYS A 4 -0.22 -0.91 17.54
N GLU A 5 -1.15 -0.27 16.85
CA GLU A 5 -2.33 -0.94 16.27
C GLU A 5 -1.91 -1.88 15.14
N VAL A 6 -1.00 -1.44 14.27
CA VAL A 6 -0.37 -2.24 13.21
C VAL A 6 0.35 -3.45 13.82
N ALA A 7 1.19 -3.26 14.84
CA ALA A 7 1.85 -4.39 15.50
C ALA A 7 0.84 -5.35 16.15
N SER A 8 -0.23 -4.83 16.78
CA SER A 8 -1.26 -5.66 17.38
C SER A 8 -2.06 -6.46 16.36
N ILE A 9 -2.50 -5.84 15.24
CA ILE A 9 -3.24 -6.56 14.19
C ILE A 9 -2.34 -7.56 13.46
N ASP A 10 -1.06 -7.25 13.30
CA ASP A 10 -0.08 -8.17 12.73
C ASP A 10 0.01 -9.45 13.58
N HIS A 11 0.11 -9.32 14.91
CA HIS A 11 0.03 -10.44 15.85
C HIS A 11 -1.28 -11.22 15.77
N VAL A 12 -2.42 -10.52 15.84
CA VAL A 12 -3.75 -11.16 15.79
C VAL A 12 -3.97 -11.89 14.46
N SER A 13 -3.43 -11.35 13.37
CA SER A 13 -3.53 -11.94 12.04
C SER A 13 -2.52 -13.08 11.80
N ASN A 14 -1.57 -13.27 12.71
CA ASN A 14 -0.41 -14.16 12.55
C ASN A 14 0.38 -13.85 11.27
N GLY A 15 0.74 -12.57 11.09
CA GLY A 15 1.59 -12.14 9.98
C GLY A 15 0.90 -12.13 8.61
N ARG A 16 -0.41 -11.83 8.58
CA ARG A 16 -1.18 -11.70 7.34
C ARG A 16 -1.56 -10.25 7.03
N PHE A 17 -1.08 -9.29 7.82
CA PHE A 17 -1.48 -7.90 7.69
C PHE A 17 -0.63 -7.19 6.65
N LEU A 18 -1.29 -6.53 5.70
CA LEU A 18 -0.66 -5.63 4.73
C LEU A 18 -1.05 -4.19 5.08
N PHE A 19 -0.06 -3.33 5.27
CA PHE A 19 -0.29 -1.97 5.71
C PHE A 19 -0.45 -1.02 4.52
N GLY A 20 -1.67 -0.92 4.00
CA GLY A 20 -2.02 0.04 2.96
C GLY A 20 -2.00 1.47 3.48
N VAL A 21 -1.21 2.35 2.85
CA VAL A 21 -1.07 3.77 3.22
C VAL A 21 -1.41 4.69 2.06
N GLY A 22 -2.06 5.80 2.34
CA GLY A 22 -2.42 6.80 1.33
C GLY A 22 -2.41 8.20 1.93
N GLY A 23 -2.00 9.19 1.13
CA GLY A 23 -1.90 10.57 1.57
C GLY A 23 -3.22 11.34 1.58
N GLY A 24 -4.36 10.71 1.26
CA GLY A 24 -5.66 11.38 1.16
C GLY A 24 -5.81 12.31 -0.06
N TRP A 25 -7.05 12.48 -0.50
CA TRP A 25 -7.42 13.27 -1.68
C TRP A 25 -8.35 14.44 -1.36
N ASN A 26 -9.10 14.37 -0.26
CA ASN A 26 -10.05 15.39 0.17
C ASN A 26 -9.37 16.35 1.18
N ALA A 27 -9.08 17.57 0.72
CA ALA A 27 -8.39 18.57 1.54
C ALA A 27 -9.20 18.96 2.79
N GLU A 28 -10.50 19.21 2.63
CA GLU A 28 -11.39 19.64 3.72
C GLU A 28 -11.46 18.57 4.82
N GLU A 29 -11.64 17.30 4.43
CA GLU A 29 -11.68 16.20 5.38
C GLU A 29 -10.37 16.07 6.15
N MET A 30 -9.22 16.17 5.47
CA MET A 30 -7.92 16.07 6.13
C MET A 30 -7.65 17.20 7.11
N GLU A 31 -7.99 18.43 6.71
CA GLU A 31 -7.82 19.61 7.55
C GLU A 31 -8.73 19.55 8.78
N ASN A 32 -9.96 19.04 8.64
CA ASN A 32 -10.85 18.76 9.76
C ASN A 32 -10.28 17.73 10.76
N HIS A 33 -9.40 16.83 10.31
CA HIS A 33 -8.69 15.85 11.15
C HIS A 33 -7.29 16.32 11.57
N GLY A 34 -6.98 17.62 11.41
CA GLY A 34 -5.75 18.23 11.90
C GLY A 34 -4.50 17.95 11.06
N THR A 35 -4.66 17.49 9.81
CA THR A 35 -3.54 17.33 8.89
C THR A 35 -3.61 18.36 7.76
N ALA A 36 -2.61 19.24 7.68
CA ALA A 36 -2.51 20.21 6.59
C ALA A 36 -2.34 19.48 5.24
N PHE A 37 -3.18 19.83 4.27
CA PHE A 37 -3.20 19.13 2.99
C PHE A 37 -1.89 19.29 2.20
N ASP A 38 -1.26 20.46 2.26
CA ASP A 38 -0.06 20.76 1.48
C ASP A 38 1.17 19.95 1.92
N THR A 39 1.27 19.63 3.21
CA THR A 39 2.41 18.91 3.79
C THR A 39 2.15 17.42 3.98
N ARG A 40 0.94 16.93 3.68
CA ARG A 40 0.48 15.57 3.97
C ARG A 40 1.41 14.46 3.49
N TRP A 41 2.03 14.62 2.32
CA TRP A 41 2.94 13.60 1.77
C TRP A 41 4.28 13.54 2.50
N LYS A 42 4.79 14.70 2.96
CA LYS A 42 6.00 14.76 3.81
C LYS A 42 5.71 14.15 5.17
N LEU A 43 4.58 14.52 5.78
CA LEU A 43 4.11 13.95 7.04
C LEU A 43 3.89 12.43 6.95
N MET A 44 3.26 11.93 5.88
CA MET A 44 3.04 10.50 5.68
C MET A 44 4.37 9.75 5.61
N ARG A 45 5.35 10.27 4.86
CA ARG A 45 6.70 9.71 4.80
C ARG A 45 7.33 9.62 6.19
N GLU A 46 7.35 10.72 6.96
CA GLU A 46 7.98 10.71 8.30
C GLU A 46 7.26 9.79 9.28
N ARG A 47 5.92 9.70 9.21
CA ARG A 47 5.16 8.73 10.00
C ARG A 47 5.54 7.29 9.67
N ILE A 48 5.76 6.97 8.39
CA ILE A 48 6.22 5.64 7.97
C ILE A 48 7.61 5.36 8.52
N GLU A 49 8.55 6.29 8.35
CA GLU A 49 9.92 6.17 8.87
C GLU A 49 9.92 5.96 10.40
N ALA A 50 9.22 6.83 11.13
CA ALA A 50 9.05 6.71 12.58
C ALA A 50 8.43 5.38 13.00
N MET A 51 7.41 4.88 12.29
CA MET A 51 6.81 3.57 12.58
C MET A 51 7.82 2.44 12.38
N LYS A 52 8.63 2.46 11.31
CA LYS A 52 9.69 1.47 11.09
C LYS A 52 10.70 1.48 12.24
N THR A 53 11.13 2.65 12.70
CA THR A 53 12.01 2.79 13.88
C THR A 53 11.34 2.24 15.15
N ILE A 54 10.08 2.58 15.40
CA ILE A 54 9.31 2.06 16.55
C ILE A 54 9.21 0.52 16.52
N TRP A 55 9.17 -0.11 15.35
CA TRP A 55 9.10 -1.56 15.22
C TRP A 55 10.46 -2.25 15.28
N ALA A 56 11.53 -1.60 14.83
CA ALA A 56 12.88 -2.15 14.79
C ALA A 56 13.62 -2.02 16.14
N ASP A 57 13.52 -0.87 16.81
CA ASP A 57 14.44 -0.48 17.87
C ASP A 57 13.80 -0.52 19.27
N ASP A 58 14.62 -0.69 20.31
CA ASP A 58 14.16 -0.71 21.70
C ASP A 58 15.25 -0.20 22.66
N PRO A 59 15.16 1.05 23.17
CA PRO A 59 14.13 2.06 22.87
C PRO A 59 14.24 2.62 21.44
N ALA A 60 13.14 3.16 20.93
CA ALA A 60 13.08 3.82 19.64
C ALA A 60 13.00 5.35 19.82
N GLU A 61 13.65 6.12 18.94
CA GLU A 61 13.61 7.58 18.88
C GLU A 61 13.54 8.04 17.42
N TYR A 62 12.91 9.18 17.14
CA TYR A 62 12.86 9.74 15.78
C TYR A 62 12.72 11.26 15.85
N HIS A 63 13.53 11.96 15.06
CA HIS A 63 13.58 13.43 15.03
C HIS A 63 13.53 13.94 13.59
N GLY A 64 12.31 14.17 13.09
CA GLY A 64 12.01 14.71 11.76
C GLY A 64 11.43 16.13 11.81
N GLU A 65 10.97 16.66 10.67
CA GLU A 65 10.36 17.99 10.58
C GLU A 65 8.95 18.02 11.20
N PHE A 66 8.21 16.92 11.07
CA PHE A 66 6.81 16.79 11.47
C PHE A 66 6.58 15.75 12.58
N VAL A 67 7.47 14.77 12.71
CA VAL A 67 7.41 13.74 13.77
C VAL A 67 8.67 13.85 14.61
N ASP A 68 8.51 14.04 15.91
CA ASP A 68 9.62 14.22 16.85
C ASP A 68 9.25 13.58 18.20
N PHE A 69 10.03 12.60 18.64
CA PHE A 69 9.90 12.01 19.96
C PHE A 69 11.23 11.48 20.50
N ASP A 70 11.43 11.72 21.80
CA ASP A 70 12.51 11.15 22.61
C ASP A 70 12.34 9.61 22.78
N PRO A 71 13.38 8.89 23.25
CA PRO A 71 13.35 7.44 23.44
C PRO A 71 12.07 6.89 24.10
N ILE A 72 11.36 6.02 23.37
CA ILE A 72 10.17 5.31 23.84
C ILE A 72 10.31 3.79 23.74
N PHE A 73 9.59 3.08 24.60
CA PHE A 73 9.37 1.64 24.51
C PHE A 73 7.98 1.35 23.94
N SER A 74 7.90 0.51 22.92
CA SER A 74 6.62 0.07 22.33
C SER A 74 6.62 -1.42 22.09
N LYS A 75 5.67 -2.11 22.75
CA LYS A 75 5.41 -3.56 22.60
C LYS A 75 3.93 -3.81 22.33
N PRO A 76 3.52 -4.85 21.60
CA PRO A 76 4.38 -5.81 20.92
C PRO A 76 5.11 -5.17 19.74
N LYS A 77 6.24 -5.77 19.33
CA LYS A 77 6.81 -5.54 18.00
C LYS A 77 6.06 -6.44 17.00
N PRO A 78 5.96 -6.08 15.71
CA PRO A 78 5.32 -6.94 14.71
C PRO A 78 5.93 -8.36 14.68
N VAL A 79 5.15 -9.36 14.26
CA VAL A 79 5.65 -10.71 13.97
C VAL A 79 6.33 -10.79 12.61
N GLN A 80 5.87 -9.98 11.64
CA GLN A 80 6.49 -9.89 10.33
C GLN A 80 7.82 -9.11 10.41
N ALA A 81 8.85 -9.64 9.76
CA ALA A 81 10.18 -9.03 9.68
C ALA A 81 10.48 -8.55 8.24
N PRO A 82 11.14 -7.38 8.07
CA PRO A 82 11.57 -6.45 9.12
C PRO A 82 10.41 -5.68 9.78
N HIS A 83 9.26 -5.61 9.12
CA HIS A 83 7.99 -5.06 9.60
C HIS A 83 6.86 -5.56 8.68
N PRO A 84 5.57 -5.31 8.98
CA PRO A 84 4.50 -5.58 8.02
C PRO A 84 4.72 -4.80 6.71
N PRO A 85 4.51 -5.40 5.52
CA PRO A 85 4.67 -4.74 4.23
C PRO A 85 3.81 -3.50 4.11
N ILE A 86 4.41 -2.41 3.66
CA ILE A 86 3.78 -1.11 3.50
C ILE A 86 3.43 -0.91 2.03
N HIS A 87 2.14 -0.95 1.70
CA HIS A 87 1.65 -0.77 0.34
C HIS A 87 1.23 0.68 0.12
N VAL A 88 1.98 1.40 -0.72
CA VAL A 88 1.70 2.80 -1.02
C VAL A 88 0.59 2.89 -2.06
N GLY A 89 -0.51 3.52 -1.69
CA GLY A 89 -1.59 3.85 -2.60
C GLY A 89 -1.31 5.13 -3.39
N GLY A 90 -1.95 5.25 -4.55
CA GLY A 90 -1.97 6.49 -5.33
C GLY A 90 -1.75 6.24 -6.81
N ALA A 91 -2.67 6.77 -7.61
CA ALA A 91 -2.70 6.60 -9.06
C ALA A 91 -2.16 7.84 -9.82
N SER A 92 -1.50 8.74 -9.09
CA SER A 92 -0.76 9.86 -9.67
C SER A 92 0.62 9.39 -10.15
N PRO A 93 1.29 10.11 -11.06
CA PRO A 93 2.68 9.79 -11.48
C PRO A 93 3.70 9.81 -10.32
N TRP A 94 3.31 10.32 -9.15
CA TRP A 94 4.12 10.29 -7.93
C TRP A 94 3.99 9.00 -7.11
N GLY A 95 2.98 8.18 -7.40
CA GLY A 95 2.74 6.89 -6.74
C GLY A 95 3.95 5.95 -6.81
N PRO A 96 4.43 5.58 -8.02
CA PRO A 96 5.58 4.69 -8.17
C PRO A 96 6.84 5.25 -7.50
N ARG A 97 7.09 6.58 -7.63
CA ARG A 97 8.23 7.26 -6.98
C ARG A 97 8.21 7.10 -5.46
N ARG A 98 7.03 7.20 -4.84
CA ARG A 98 6.86 7.04 -3.39
C ARG A 98 7.02 5.60 -2.95
N ALA A 99 6.45 4.66 -3.70
CA ALA A 99 6.58 3.23 -3.43
C ALA A 99 8.06 2.81 -3.47
N ALA A 100 8.81 3.19 -4.51
CA ALA A 100 10.24 2.93 -4.61
C ALA A 100 11.03 3.48 -3.41
N ARG A 101 10.68 4.69 -2.92
CA ARG A 101 11.42 5.36 -1.86
C ARG A 101 11.22 4.75 -0.46
N TYR A 102 10.00 4.35 -0.10
CA TYR A 102 9.70 3.93 1.28
C TYR A 102 8.65 2.82 1.45
N GLY A 103 8.07 2.32 0.36
CA GLY A 103 7.09 1.23 0.37
C GLY A 103 7.72 -0.14 0.09
N ASP A 104 6.98 -1.18 0.44
CA ASP A 104 7.26 -2.58 0.08
C ASP A 104 6.29 -3.07 -1.01
N GLY A 105 5.30 -2.25 -1.35
CA GLY A 105 4.40 -2.48 -2.47
C GLY A 105 3.79 -1.20 -3.00
N TRP A 106 3.24 -1.28 -4.21
CA TRP A 106 2.50 -0.20 -4.86
C TRP A 106 1.08 -0.68 -5.22
N MET A 107 0.09 0.16 -4.91
CA MET A 107 -1.32 -0.13 -5.15
C MET A 107 -2.05 1.05 -5.83
N PRO A 108 -1.94 1.20 -7.17
CA PRO A 108 -2.73 2.16 -7.91
C PRO A 108 -4.21 1.74 -8.00
N ILE A 109 -5.05 2.71 -8.32
CA ILE A 109 -6.47 2.50 -8.58
C ILE A 109 -6.66 2.43 -10.10
N ASN A 110 -7.07 1.27 -10.59
CA ASN A 110 -7.36 1.08 -12.00
C ASN A 110 -8.39 2.10 -12.50
N GLY A 111 -8.17 2.64 -13.69
CA GLY A 111 -9.04 3.67 -14.30
C GLY A 111 -8.94 5.07 -13.69
N ARG A 112 -8.03 5.32 -12.74
CA ARG A 112 -7.70 6.67 -12.28
C ARG A 112 -6.24 6.98 -12.65
N GLY A 113 -6.00 7.83 -13.65
CA GLY A 113 -4.64 8.10 -14.12
C GLY A 113 -4.20 7.13 -15.22
N GLY A 114 -2.89 6.81 -15.28
CA GLY A 114 -2.34 5.82 -16.20
C GLY A 114 -2.62 4.38 -15.75
N THR A 115 -2.24 3.41 -16.58
CA THR A 115 -2.25 2.00 -16.16
C THR A 115 -1.03 1.70 -15.29
N ILE A 116 -1.12 0.68 -14.44
CA ILE A 116 0.05 0.21 -13.67
C ILE A 116 1.21 -0.14 -14.60
N MET A 117 0.90 -0.67 -15.79
CA MET A 117 1.86 -1.06 -16.83
C MET A 117 2.60 0.14 -17.41
N ASP A 118 1.92 1.27 -17.66
CA ASP A 118 2.54 2.50 -18.18
C ASP A 118 3.55 3.10 -17.20
N ASP A 119 3.34 2.88 -15.91
CA ASP A 119 4.12 3.46 -14.82
C ASP A 119 5.25 2.52 -14.33
N LEU A 120 5.32 1.26 -14.79
CA LEU A 120 6.40 0.33 -14.43
C LEU A 120 7.80 0.85 -14.77
N PRO A 121 8.06 1.48 -15.93
CA PRO A 121 9.37 2.06 -16.21
C PRO A 121 9.77 3.15 -15.20
N VAL A 122 8.80 3.96 -14.74
CA VAL A 122 9.03 4.99 -13.72
C VAL A 122 9.35 4.33 -12.38
N LEU A 123 8.64 3.27 -12.02
CA LEU A 123 8.94 2.52 -10.80
C LEU A 123 10.36 1.92 -10.85
N ALA A 124 10.75 1.31 -11.97
CA ALA A 124 12.05 0.71 -12.17
C ALA A 124 13.18 1.75 -12.03
N GLU A 125 13.07 2.88 -12.73
CA GLU A 125 14.05 3.97 -12.67
C GLU A 125 14.20 4.50 -11.23
N GLU A 126 13.10 4.62 -10.49
CA GLU A 126 13.14 5.10 -9.11
C GLU A 126 13.68 4.05 -8.14
N CYS A 127 13.40 2.76 -8.34
CA CYS A 127 14.04 1.69 -7.59
C CYS A 127 15.56 1.72 -7.78
N GLU A 128 16.04 1.84 -9.01
CA GLU A 128 17.47 1.97 -9.32
C GLU A 128 18.12 3.16 -8.60
N LYS A 129 17.48 4.35 -8.66
CA LYS A 129 17.96 5.56 -7.96
C LYS A 129 18.05 5.39 -6.45
N ASN A 130 17.19 4.55 -5.87
CA ASN A 130 17.17 4.26 -4.44
C ASN A 130 17.99 3.01 -4.07
N GLY A 131 18.68 2.38 -5.04
CA GLY A 131 19.48 1.19 -4.82
C GLY A 131 18.67 -0.05 -4.46
N ARG A 132 17.43 -0.16 -4.96
CA ARG A 132 16.50 -1.26 -4.69
C ARG A 132 16.24 -2.05 -5.95
N ASP A 133 16.00 -3.35 -5.79
CA ASP A 133 15.45 -4.18 -6.85
C ASP A 133 13.93 -3.91 -6.97
N ILE A 134 13.44 -3.75 -8.20
CA ILE A 134 11.99 -3.62 -8.44
C ILE A 134 11.23 -4.88 -7.99
N ALA A 135 11.88 -6.04 -8.01
CA ALA A 135 11.29 -7.30 -7.55
C ALA A 135 10.98 -7.30 -6.04
N GLU A 136 11.54 -6.37 -5.26
CA GLU A 136 11.16 -6.15 -3.86
C GLU A 136 9.84 -5.40 -3.68
N ILE A 137 9.27 -4.84 -4.75
CA ILE A 137 8.03 -4.07 -4.71
C ILE A 137 6.86 -4.95 -5.12
N GLU A 138 6.00 -5.31 -4.16
CA GLU A 138 4.76 -6.01 -4.45
C GLU A 138 3.78 -5.13 -5.25
N LEU A 139 3.32 -5.64 -6.40
CA LEU A 139 2.38 -4.93 -7.26
C LEU A 139 0.96 -5.41 -7.02
N SER A 140 0.10 -4.50 -6.57
CA SER A 140 -1.33 -4.75 -6.33
C SER A 140 -2.19 -3.84 -7.19
N LEU A 141 -3.20 -4.37 -7.88
CA LEU A 141 -4.13 -3.57 -8.69
C LEU A 141 -5.48 -3.44 -7.98
N TYR A 142 -5.79 -2.24 -7.48
CA TYR A 142 -7.10 -1.95 -6.91
C TYR A 142 -8.12 -1.62 -8.00
N MET A 143 -9.38 -2.06 -7.83
CA MET A 143 -10.41 -2.03 -8.87
C MET A 143 -10.02 -2.81 -10.12
N ALA A 144 -9.45 -4.01 -9.90
CA ALA A 144 -9.01 -4.90 -10.96
C ALA A 144 -10.10 -5.15 -12.01
N PRO A 145 -9.72 -5.23 -13.30
CA PRO A 145 -10.67 -5.47 -14.38
C PRO A 145 -11.24 -6.89 -14.28
N VAL A 146 -12.56 -7.03 -14.41
CA VAL A 146 -13.23 -8.33 -14.51
C VAL A 146 -13.16 -8.81 -15.96
N ASN A 147 -11.94 -9.09 -16.41
CA ASN A 147 -11.61 -9.58 -17.74
C ASN A 147 -10.34 -10.43 -17.66
N ALA A 148 -10.42 -11.69 -18.08
CA ALA A 148 -9.33 -12.66 -17.94
C ALA A 148 -8.09 -12.32 -18.79
N ASP A 149 -8.28 -11.84 -20.01
CA ASP A 149 -7.16 -11.49 -20.90
C ASP A 149 -6.38 -10.31 -20.33
N VAL A 150 -7.11 -9.28 -19.87
CA VAL A 150 -6.49 -8.12 -19.23
C VAL A 150 -5.80 -8.51 -17.92
N ALA A 151 -6.42 -9.36 -17.09
CA ALA A 151 -5.82 -9.81 -15.84
C ALA A 151 -4.52 -10.61 -16.08
N LYS A 152 -4.48 -11.46 -17.12
CA LYS A 152 -3.27 -12.17 -17.53
C LYS A 152 -2.16 -11.24 -18.00
N GLU A 153 -2.48 -10.25 -18.83
CA GLU A 153 -1.50 -9.25 -19.27
C GLU A 153 -0.85 -8.53 -18.08
N HIS A 154 -1.64 -8.20 -17.05
CA HIS A 154 -1.12 -7.57 -15.83
C HIS A 154 -0.29 -8.54 -14.98
N GLU A 155 -0.69 -9.81 -14.89
CA GLU A 155 0.06 -10.84 -14.16
C GLU A 155 1.42 -11.12 -14.82
N GLU A 156 1.46 -11.24 -16.15
CA GLU A 156 2.70 -11.33 -16.94
C GLU A 156 3.58 -10.08 -16.76
N GLY A 157 2.95 -8.93 -16.50
CA GLY A 157 3.59 -7.68 -16.11
C GLY A 157 4.14 -7.62 -14.69
N GLY A 158 3.94 -8.66 -13.88
CA GLY A 158 4.40 -8.76 -12.49
C GLY A 158 3.37 -8.34 -11.44
N VAL A 159 2.12 -8.05 -11.81
CA VAL A 159 1.04 -7.78 -10.84
C VAL A 159 0.67 -9.07 -10.12
N SER A 160 0.98 -9.14 -8.83
CA SER A 160 0.77 -10.34 -8.01
C SER A 160 -0.54 -10.35 -7.24
N ARG A 161 -1.25 -9.22 -7.17
CA ARG A 161 -2.50 -9.09 -6.39
C ARG A 161 -3.55 -8.28 -7.12
N PHE A 162 -4.73 -8.89 -7.33
CA PHE A 162 -5.89 -8.24 -7.94
C PHE A 162 -6.98 -8.04 -6.88
N ILE A 163 -7.45 -6.79 -6.72
CA ILE A 163 -8.52 -6.45 -5.79
C ILE A 163 -9.73 -6.00 -6.59
N PHE A 164 -10.71 -6.88 -6.72
CA PHE A 164 -11.94 -6.59 -7.45
C PHE A 164 -12.89 -5.73 -6.63
N GLY A 165 -13.55 -4.77 -7.29
CA GLY A 165 -14.55 -3.92 -6.68
C GLY A 165 -15.92 -4.61 -6.61
N LEU A 166 -16.64 -4.36 -5.51
CA LEU A 166 -18.05 -4.69 -5.37
C LEU A 166 -18.82 -3.43 -4.97
N PRO A 167 -19.97 -3.13 -5.59
CA PRO A 167 -20.81 -2.02 -5.16
C PRO A 167 -21.47 -2.35 -3.81
N PRO A 168 -21.95 -1.35 -3.05
CA PRO A 168 -22.78 -1.59 -1.88
C PRO A 168 -24.17 -2.06 -2.33
N ALA A 169 -24.34 -3.37 -2.47
CA ALA A 169 -25.58 -4.03 -2.87
C ALA A 169 -25.87 -5.26 -2.00
N ASP A 170 -27.06 -5.83 -2.14
CA ASP A 170 -27.42 -7.07 -1.44
C ASP A 170 -26.74 -8.31 -2.06
N ALA A 171 -26.86 -9.44 -1.37
CA ALA A 171 -26.24 -10.70 -1.79
C ALA A 171 -26.77 -11.20 -3.14
N GLU A 172 -28.04 -10.94 -3.47
CA GLU A 172 -28.64 -11.39 -4.73
C GLU A 172 -27.97 -10.70 -5.93
N ALA A 173 -27.65 -9.41 -5.79
CA ALA A 173 -26.87 -8.67 -6.77
C ALA A 173 -25.37 -9.04 -6.77
N LEU A 174 -24.77 -9.32 -5.60
CA LEU A 174 -23.33 -9.51 -5.47
C LEU A 174 -22.83 -10.93 -5.81
N LEU A 175 -23.59 -11.98 -5.52
CA LEU A 175 -23.15 -13.36 -5.76
C LEU A 175 -22.83 -13.62 -7.25
N PRO A 176 -23.66 -13.20 -8.23
CA PRO A 176 -23.30 -13.36 -9.65
C PRO A 176 -22.07 -12.54 -10.06
N MET A 177 -21.76 -11.44 -9.37
CA MET A 177 -20.55 -10.66 -9.63
C MET A 177 -19.31 -11.37 -9.11
N LEU A 178 -19.41 -11.99 -7.92
CA LEU A 178 -18.36 -12.83 -7.34
C LEU A 178 -18.07 -14.04 -8.23
N ASP A 179 -19.10 -14.68 -8.80
CA ASP A 179 -18.92 -15.81 -9.72
C ASP A 179 -18.09 -15.40 -10.96
N LYS A 180 -18.39 -14.25 -11.56
CA LYS A 180 -17.60 -13.71 -12.68
C LYS A 180 -16.16 -13.38 -12.29
N GLN A 181 -15.95 -12.85 -11.09
CA GLN A 181 -14.61 -12.60 -10.57
C GLN A 181 -13.85 -13.92 -10.34
N ALA A 182 -14.53 -14.96 -9.85
CA ALA A 182 -13.96 -16.29 -9.67
C ALA A 182 -13.54 -16.93 -11.00
N GLU A 183 -14.31 -16.75 -12.08
CA GLU A 183 -13.92 -17.19 -13.42
C GLU A 183 -12.62 -16.53 -13.89
N VAL A 184 -12.45 -15.23 -13.64
CA VAL A 184 -11.21 -14.50 -13.95
C VAL A 184 -10.04 -15.04 -13.12
N ILE A 185 -10.24 -15.24 -11.81
CA ILE A 185 -9.21 -15.79 -10.91
C ILE A 185 -8.76 -17.18 -11.38
N ALA A 186 -9.71 -18.05 -11.73
CA ALA A 186 -9.40 -19.39 -12.24
C ALA A 186 -8.63 -19.33 -13.56
N ALA A 187 -8.99 -18.40 -14.45
CA ALA A 187 -8.29 -18.25 -15.72
C ALA A 187 -6.83 -17.79 -15.58
N VAL A 188 -6.52 -16.96 -14.57
CA VAL A 188 -5.16 -16.46 -14.29
C VAL A 188 -4.31 -17.50 -13.54
N ASN A 189 -4.89 -18.19 -12.55
CA ASN A 189 -4.14 -19.13 -11.70
C ASN A 189 -3.88 -20.51 -12.34
N GLY A 190 -4.59 -20.86 -13.42
CA GLY A 190 -4.54 -22.18 -14.06
C GLY A 190 -5.30 -23.25 -13.29
#